data_AF-A0A449D970-F1
#
_entry.id   AF-A0A449D970-F1
#
_cell.length_a   1.000
_cell.length_b   1.000
_cell.length_c   1.000
_cell.angle_alpha   90.00
_cell.angle_beta   90.00
_cell.angle_gamma   90.00
#
_symmetry.space_group_name_H-M   'P 1'
#
loop_
_entity.id
_entity.type
_entity.pdbx_description
1 polymer ?
#
loop_
_entity_poly.entity_id
_entity_poly.type
_entity_poly.pdbx_seq_one_letter_code
_entity_poly.pdbx_strand_id
1 'polypeptide(L)'
;MRLTALTTALALTLTGCSAGGGGAGDEGTQPSAGSGTSAPASSEAVPTPLTPADFADEAADIVDSFSDDELAGSLIIGTWSGTGPQTAVDMVEKDSLGGVIVMADNLSETPSAEEVTQLTTAIAGARTKGQPVSIAVDQEGGPVSRLSTAALPFPPLMAFGAADDGKLTTTATTVQAENLSDLGFTIDFAPDSDVTVGPKDVAINVRSAGGDAEDVAEVVARAVEGYDAGGVASSAKHFPGHGRLTVDSHEGLPVSEKSIDELEDSDLLPFQSAVDAGVPMVMMGHIGLPDAKTTPASLNPKAYTALREKLGFDGVVVTDALNMEAVTQSANGDAAVNALAAGADLALMPPDAAAAQDAVAAALGDGTLKRDDLVDKSRRVVAMQLATAATQQQDDPAASPADPEAVLTEVAEKSLTVLKGECEFAGTDAISIVGGSEKEKAALRKAAETAGLSVGSGGTTVSLSPGTSAEVAVGTAAPWTMRGTSAKSAVTAYDSNPYALGAVAEWLKGDLSATGQLPVEYEGSDEAPNCR
;
A
#
# COMPACT_ATOMS: atom_id res chain seq x y z
N MET A 1 -24.15 21.40 47.80
CA MET A 1 -24.16 21.78 49.24
C MET A 1 -23.71 20.57 50.05
N ARG A 2 -22.48 20.60 50.62
CA ARG A 2 -21.80 19.52 51.40
C ARG A 2 -21.49 18.25 50.57
N LEU A 3 -20.22 17.80 50.46
CA LEU A 3 -19.38 17.09 51.45
C LEU A 3 -20.01 15.73 51.89
N THR A 4 -19.27 14.62 52.00
CA THR A 4 -17.90 14.50 52.58
C THR A 4 -17.18 13.21 52.09
N ALA A 5 -15.84 13.20 52.16
CA ALA A 5 -14.99 12.01 51.98
C ALA A 5 -14.62 11.32 53.31
N LEU A 6 -14.04 10.10 53.26
CA LEU A 6 -13.06 9.46 54.18
C LEU A 6 -12.73 8.07 53.59
N THR A 7 -11.53 7.64 53.15
CA THR A 7 -10.17 7.47 53.75
C THR A 7 -9.99 6.44 54.88
N THR A 8 -8.79 5.80 54.86
CA THR A 8 -8.11 4.89 55.83
C THR A 8 -8.16 3.39 55.43
N ALA A 9 -7.11 2.63 55.05
CA ALA A 9 -5.64 2.57 55.28
C ALA A 9 -5.17 1.62 56.42
N LEU A 10 -3.95 1.05 56.27
CA LEU A 10 -3.16 0.18 57.21
C LEU A 10 -3.61 -1.30 57.38
N ALA A 11 -2.76 -2.33 57.61
CA ALA A 11 -1.34 -2.62 57.28
C ALA A 11 -0.95 -4.09 57.69
N LEU A 12 0.23 -4.54 57.21
CA LEU A 12 1.17 -5.64 57.60
C LEU A 12 0.92 -6.52 58.88
N THR A 13 1.48 -7.74 59.10
CA THR A 13 2.89 -8.20 58.98
C THR A 13 3.08 -9.74 59.19
N LEU A 14 4.12 -10.33 58.55
CA LEU A 14 5.14 -11.31 59.05
C LEU A 14 4.85 -12.80 59.43
N THR A 15 5.51 -13.69 58.65
CA THR A 15 6.43 -14.83 58.99
C THR A 15 6.06 -16.01 59.92
N GLY A 16 6.52 -17.21 59.51
CA GLY A 16 6.87 -18.31 60.41
C GLY A 16 7.74 -19.39 59.73
N CYS A 17 8.98 -19.59 60.21
CA CYS A 17 9.87 -20.71 59.84
C CYS A 17 9.93 -21.75 60.97
N SER A 18 10.25 -23.02 60.67
CA SER A 18 10.77 -23.98 61.65
C SER A 18 11.65 -25.06 61.01
N ALA A 19 12.53 -25.69 61.80
CA ALA A 19 13.65 -26.53 61.34
C ALA A 19 13.92 -27.75 62.25
N GLY A 20 14.83 -28.65 61.80
CA GLY A 20 15.35 -29.84 62.50
C GLY A 20 14.92 -31.17 61.85
N GLY A 21 15.71 -32.25 61.71
CA GLY A 21 17.09 -32.56 62.16
C GLY A 21 17.12 -33.77 63.11
N GLY A 22 17.96 -34.81 62.98
CA GLY A 22 18.98 -35.15 61.96
C GLY A 22 19.71 -36.47 62.34
N GLY A 23 20.55 -37.06 61.47
CA GLY A 23 21.20 -38.36 61.73
C GLY A 23 22.26 -38.77 60.69
N ALA A 24 23.27 -39.56 61.11
CA ALA A 24 24.48 -39.88 60.34
C ALA A 24 24.57 -41.37 59.94
N GLY A 25 25.33 -41.69 58.87
CA GLY A 25 25.68 -43.09 58.56
C GLY A 25 26.24 -43.36 57.15
N ASP A 26 27.58 -43.30 57.04
CA ASP A 26 28.45 -44.18 56.22
C ASP A 26 28.52 -44.09 54.67
N GLU A 27 29.59 -44.70 54.13
CA GLU A 27 30.22 -44.54 52.80
C GLU A 27 29.40 -45.01 51.57
N GLY A 28 29.61 -44.37 50.39
CA GLY A 28 29.05 -44.86 49.12
C GLY A 28 29.16 -43.94 47.89
N THR A 29 30.30 -43.97 47.20
CA THR A 29 30.66 -43.30 45.93
C THR A 29 29.54 -43.12 44.86
N GLN A 30 29.24 -41.88 44.45
CA GLN A 30 28.83 -41.54 43.06
C GLN A 30 29.02 -40.04 42.75
N PRO A 31 29.32 -39.62 41.49
CA PRO A 31 29.60 -38.22 41.17
C PRO A 31 28.32 -37.36 41.10
N SER A 32 28.38 -36.16 41.67
CA SER A 32 27.29 -35.18 41.65
C SER A 32 27.10 -34.57 40.26
N ALA A 33 25.85 -34.51 39.78
CA ALA A 33 25.47 -33.63 38.68
C ALA A 33 25.45 -32.18 39.19
N GLY A 34 26.25 -31.31 38.57
CA GLY A 34 26.21 -29.88 38.85
C GLY A 34 24.98 -29.24 38.20
N SER A 35 24.03 -28.76 39.00
CA SER A 35 22.94 -27.91 38.53
C SER A 35 23.49 -26.53 38.15
N GLY A 36 23.89 -26.36 36.89
CA GLY A 36 24.21 -25.06 36.34
C GLY A 36 22.94 -24.22 36.28
N THR A 37 22.88 -23.14 37.07
CA THR A 37 21.83 -22.14 36.98
C THR A 37 21.91 -21.46 35.62
N SER A 38 21.02 -21.85 34.70
CA SER A 38 20.85 -21.14 33.42
C SER A 38 20.46 -19.69 33.70
N ALA A 39 21.25 -18.75 33.18
CA ALA A 39 20.84 -17.35 33.12
C ALA A 39 19.50 -17.24 32.35
N PRO A 40 18.63 -16.27 32.68
CA PRO A 40 17.48 -16.00 31.83
C PRO A 40 17.98 -15.67 30.42
N ALA A 41 17.33 -16.24 29.41
CA ALA A 41 17.57 -15.84 28.02
C ALA A 41 17.38 -14.32 27.93
N SER A 42 18.32 -13.64 27.27
CA SER A 42 18.13 -12.24 26.91
C SER A 42 16.83 -12.14 26.12
N SER A 43 15.93 -11.24 26.53
CA SER A 43 14.88 -10.79 25.63
C SER A 43 15.57 -10.23 24.41
N GLU A 44 15.36 -10.86 23.25
CA GLU A 44 15.73 -10.25 21.97
C GLU A 44 14.98 -8.92 21.90
N ALA A 45 15.73 -7.84 21.72
CA ALA A 45 15.16 -6.53 21.55
C ALA A 45 14.72 -6.44 20.10
N VAL A 46 13.42 -6.36 19.87
CA VAL A 46 12.87 -6.00 18.54
C VAL A 46 13.56 -4.69 18.13
N PRO A 47 14.14 -4.60 16.91
CA PRO A 47 14.69 -3.35 16.42
C PRO A 47 13.65 -2.23 16.53
N THR A 48 14.05 -1.07 17.06
CA THR A 48 13.17 0.10 17.04
C THR A 48 13.05 0.58 15.59
N PRO A 49 11.83 0.78 15.04
CA PRO A 49 11.66 1.32 13.70
C PRO A 49 12.43 2.64 13.52
N LEU A 50 13.10 2.77 12.39
CA LEU A 50 13.85 3.98 12.04
C LEU A 50 12.92 5.02 11.43
N THR A 51 12.86 6.21 12.03
CA THR A 51 11.95 7.27 11.59
C THR A 51 12.71 8.39 10.87
N PRO A 52 12.05 9.19 10.01
CA PRO A 52 12.67 10.38 9.43
C PRO A 52 13.23 11.35 10.51
N ALA A 53 12.64 11.38 11.71
CA ALA A 53 13.13 12.23 12.80
C ALA A 53 14.54 11.84 13.29
N ASP A 54 14.93 10.57 13.17
CA ASP A 54 16.27 10.09 13.55
C ASP A 54 17.38 10.61 12.61
N PHE A 55 17.01 11.03 11.40
CA PHE A 55 17.92 11.54 10.36
C PHE A 55 17.83 13.06 10.14
N ALA A 56 17.13 13.79 11.00
CA ALA A 56 16.87 15.23 10.82
C ALA A 56 18.16 16.08 10.73
N ASP A 57 19.17 15.78 11.55
CA ASP A 57 20.46 16.49 11.53
C ASP A 57 21.28 16.16 10.26
N GLU A 58 21.30 14.90 9.82
CA GLU A 58 22.00 14.48 8.59
C GLU A 58 21.33 15.03 7.34
N ALA A 59 19.99 15.03 7.30
CA ALA A 59 19.22 15.68 6.26
C ALA A 59 19.46 17.21 6.20
N ALA A 60 19.63 17.86 7.36
CA ALA A 60 19.99 19.27 7.41
C ALA A 60 21.40 19.53 6.85
N ASP A 61 22.41 18.74 7.25
CA ASP A 61 23.79 18.85 6.74
C ASP A 61 23.86 18.63 5.21
N ILE A 62 23.08 17.68 4.67
CA ILE A 62 22.99 17.43 3.22
C ILE A 62 22.34 18.63 2.50
N VAL A 63 21.15 19.08 2.95
CA VAL A 63 20.38 20.14 2.29
C VAL A 63 21.06 21.51 2.40
N ASP A 64 21.77 21.80 3.49
CA ASP A 64 22.55 23.03 3.65
C ASP A 64 23.74 23.09 2.67
N SER A 65 24.11 21.96 2.04
CA SER A 65 25.12 21.88 0.97
C SER A 65 24.58 22.07 -0.45
N PHE A 66 23.26 22.19 -0.63
CA PHE A 66 22.61 22.32 -1.94
C PHE A 66 22.73 23.73 -2.53
N SER A 67 23.05 23.78 -3.82
CA SER A 67 22.79 24.96 -4.66
C SER A 67 21.27 25.20 -4.81
N ASP A 68 20.91 26.36 -5.35
CA ASP A 68 19.52 26.69 -5.68
C ASP A 68 18.92 25.69 -6.69
N ASP A 69 19.74 25.23 -7.64
CA ASP A 69 19.37 24.24 -8.65
C ASP A 69 19.17 22.84 -8.05
N GLU A 70 20.05 22.42 -7.13
CA GLU A 70 19.96 21.15 -6.42
C GLU A 70 18.75 21.14 -5.46
N LEU A 71 18.50 22.26 -4.78
CA LEU A 71 17.34 22.44 -3.93
C LEU A 71 16.04 22.34 -4.75
N ALA A 72 15.98 22.99 -5.91
CA ALA A 72 14.84 22.91 -6.82
C ALA A 72 14.60 21.48 -7.35
N GLY A 73 15.66 20.80 -7.79
CA GLY A 73 15.59 19.42 -8.29
C GLY A 73 15.14 18.44 -7.21
N SER A 74 15.65 18.57 -5.99
CA SER A 74 15.37 17.65 -4.88
C SER A 74 13.89 17.48 -4.50
N LEU A 75 13.04 18.42 -4.94
CA LEU A 75 11.59 18.48 -4.68
C LEU A 75 10.73 17.92 -5.83
N ILE A 76 11.35 17.27 -6.82
CA ILE A 76 10.68 16.74 -8.02
C ILE A 76 10.94 15.24 -8.17
N ILE A 77 9.88 14.47 -8.46
CA ILE A 77 9.97 13.08 -8.93
C ILE A 77 9.58 13.06 -10.41
N GLY A 78 10.55 12.78 -11.28
CA GLY A 78 10.34 12.71 -12.72
C GLY A 78 9.85 11.35 -13.22
N THR A 79 9.42 11.28 -14.47
CA THR A 79 9.35 10.03 -15.23
C THR A 79 9.89 10.27 -16.63
N TRP A 80 10.21 9.21 -17.38
CA TRP A 80 10.80 9.29 -18.71
C TRP A 80 10.07 8.41 -19.72
N SER A 81 10.53 8.38 -20.98
CA SER A 81 10.00 7.49 -22.01
C SER A 81 11.03 6.46 -22.45
N GLY A 82 10.60 5.21 -22.62
CA GLY A 82 11.43 4.10 -23.11
C GLY A 82 12.23 3.40 -22.01
N THR A 83 12.81 2.26 -22.37
CA THR A 83 13.30 1.24 -21.42
C THR A 83 14.78 1.37 -21.01
N GLY A 84 15.45 2.45 -21.42
CA GLY A 84 16.87 2.67 -21.10
C GLY A 84 17.04 3.46 -19.79
N PRO A 85 17.94 3.06 -18.87
CA PRO A 85 18.17 3.80 -17.62
C PRO A 85 18.73 5.21 -17.82
N GLN A 86 19.42 5.47 -18.95
CA GLN A 86 20.23 6.69 -19.09
C GLN A 86 19.42 7.99 -18.94
N THR A 87 18.15 8.02 -19.36
CA THR A 87 17.31 9.22 -19.20
C THR A 87 16.98 9.48 -17.72
N ALA A 88 16.71 8.42 -16.95
CA ALA A 88 16.47 8.51 -15.51
C ALA A 88 17.75 8.86 -14.73
N VAL A 89 18.89 8.28 -15.12
CA VAL A 89 20.22 8.63 -14.58
C VAL A 89 20.53 10.10 -14.86
N ASP A 90 20.30 10.57 -16.09
CA ASP A 90 20.50 11.95 -16.48
C ASP A 90 19.65 12.93 -15.65
N MET A 91 18.38 12.60 -15.38
CA MET A 91 17.51 13.39 -14.50
C MET A 91 18.05 13.50 -13.08
N VAL A 92 18.58 12.41 -12.52
CA VAL A 92 19.15 12.39 -11.16
C VAL A 92 20.51 13.10 -11.08
N GLU A 93 21.36 12.96 -12.12
CA GLU A 93 22.71 13.56 -12.18
C GLU A 93 22.75 15.03 -12.59
N LYS A 94 21.95 15.42 -13.59
CA LYS A 94 22.06 16.73 -14.27
C LYS A 94 21.03 17.71 -13.75
N ASP A 95 19.77 17.26 -13.68
CA ASP A 95 18.65 18.05 -13.21
C ASP A 95 18.50 17.95 -11.68
N SER A 96 19.36 17.15 -11.01
CA SER A 96 19.38 16.93 -9.56
C SER A 96 18.03 16.46 -8.99
N LEU A 97 17.18 15.79 -9.79
CA LEU A 97 15.83 15.42 -9.35
C LEU A 97 15.86 14.58 -8.08
N GLY A 98 14.96 14.85 -7.12
CA GLY A 98 14.83 14.11 -5.86
C GLY A 98 14.60 12.61 -6.08
N GLY A 99 13.93 12.25 -7.18
CA GLY A 99 13.78 10.88 -7.61
C GLY A 99 13.15 10.71 -8.99
N VAL A 100 12.79 9.47 -9.30
CA VAL A 100 12.02 9.09 -10.49
C VAL A 100 10.98 8.02 -10.15
N ILE A 101 9.88 7.99 -10.91
CA ILE A 101 8.87 6.90 -10.87
C ILE A 101 8.98 6.03 -12.13
N VAL A 102 9.03 4.71 -11.93
CA VAL A 102 9.05 3.69 -12.99
C VAL A 102 7.61 3.39 -13.42
N MET A 103 7.29 3.72 -14.66
CA MET A 103 6.02 3.40 -15.31
C MET A 103 6.17 2.19 -16.23
N ALA A 104 5.04 1.62 -16.69
CA ALA A 104 5.06 0.50 -17.63
C ALA A 104 5.83 0.82 -18.93
N ASP A 105 5.76 2.05 -19.42
CA ASP A 105 6.50 2.56 -20.59
C ASP A 105 8.03 2.62 -20.39
N ASN A 106 8.52 2.39 -19.17
CA ASN A 106 9.94 2.31 -18.83
C ASN A 106 10.48 0.87 -18.77
N LEU A 107 9.64 -0.12 -19.04
CA LEU A 107 9.96 -1.56 -18.94
C LEU A 107 9.64 -2.28 -20.25
N SER A 108 10.21 -3.48 -20.45
CA SER A 108 9.75 -4.37 -21.52
C SER A 108 8.32 -4.88 -21.27
N GLU A 109 7.64 -5.43 -22.29
CA GLU A 109 6.25 -5.92 -22.16
C GLU A 109 6.09 -7.04 -21.10
N THR A 110 7.14 -7.82 -20.87
CA THR A 110 7.23 -8.88 -19.86
C THR A 110 8.56 -8.75 -19.12
N PRO A 111 8.69 -7.77 -18.20
CA PRO A 111 9.96 -7.50 -17.56
C PRO A 111 10.30 -8.64 -16.61
N SER A 112 11.61 -8.87 -16.45
CA SER A 112 12.15 -9.80 -15.46
C SER A 112 12.62 -9.02 -14.23
N ALA A 113 12.67 -9.70 -13.07
CA ALA A 113 13.28 -9.12 -11.87
C ALA A 113 14.71 -8.60 -12.14
N GLU A 114 15.53 -9.34 -12.89
CA GLU A 114 16.88 -8.91 -13.27
C GLU A 114 16.90 -7.63 -14.12
N GLU A 115 15.96 -7.44 -15.05
CA GLU A 115 15.83 -6.22 -15.85
C GLU A 115 15.50 -5.01 -14.95
N VAL A 116 14.56 -5.19 -14.02
CA VAL A 116 14.14 -4.14 -13.08
C VAL A 116 15.26 -3.80 -12.09
N THR A 117 15.90 -4.79 -11.46
CA THR A 117 17.04 -4.55 -10.56
C THR A 117 18.22 -3.88 -11.28
N GLN A 118 18.48 -4.20 -12.55
CA GLN A 118 19.50 -3.50 -13.34
C GLN A 118 19.14 -2.02 -13.60
N LEU A 119 17.86 -1.74 -13.89
CA LEU A 119 17.34 -0.38 -14.06
C LEU A 119 17.47 0.44 -12.78
N THR A 120 16.95 -0.07 -11.65
CA THR A 120 16.97 0.62 -10.36
C THR A 120 18.39 0.79 -9.81
N THR A 121 19.26 -0.21 -9.94
CA THR A 121 20.68 -0.11 -9.56
C THR A 121 21.39 1.02 -10.32
N ALA A 122 21.13 1.18 -11.61
CA ALA A 122 21.72 2.26 -12.41
C ALA A 122 21.24 3.64 -11.93
N ILE A 123 19.95 3.77 -11.59
CA ILE A 123 19.35 5.00 -11.07
C ILE A 123 19.87 5.33 -9.65
N ALA A 124 19.96 4.34 -8.76
CA ALA A 124 20.48 4.54 -7.40
C ALA A 124 21.95 5.00 -7.41
N GLY A 125 22.75 4.46 -8.33
CA GLY A 125 24.16 4.83 -8.50
C GLY A 125 24.39 6.23 -9.10
N ALA A 126 23.35 6.92 -9.55
CA ALA A 126 23.44 8.23 -10.21
C ALA A 126 23.68 9.40 -9.23
N ARG A 127 23.27 9.27 -7.96
CA ARG A 127 23.43 10.38 -7.00
C ARG A 127 24.87 10.52 -6.52
N THR A 128 25.30 11.78 -6.41
CA THR A 128 26.49 12.17 -5.65
C THR A 128 26.08 13.11 -4.49
N LYS A 129 26.91 13.22 -3.44
CA LYS A 129 26.65 13.92 -2.14
C LYS A 129 25.83 13.19 -1.06
N GLY A 130 25.59 11.88 -1.16
CA GLY A 130 25.12 11.06 -0.03
C GLY A 130 23.62 11.10 0.28
N GLN A 131 22.85 11.98 -0.35
CA GLN A 131 21.40 11.83 -0.44
C GLN A 131 21.05 10.48 -1.11
N PRO A 132 20.06 9.71 -0.65
CA PRO A 132 19.52 8.60 -1.43
C PRO A 132 18.68 9.09 -2.63
N VAL A 133 18.34 8.21 -3.56
CA VAL A 133 17.43 8.53 -4.68
C VAL A 133 16.06 7.94 -4.35
N SER A 134 15.00 8.73 -4.48
CA SER A 134 13.64 8.16 -4.48
C SER A 134 13.41 7.40 -5.77
N ILE A 135 13.29 6.07 -5.71
CA ILE A 135 12.94 5.21 -6.83
C ILE A 135 11.54 4.66 -6.55
N ALA A 136 10.55 5.20 -7.27
CA ALA A 136 9.14 4.98 -6.99
C ALA A 136 8.44 4.08 -8.02
N VAL A 137 7.32 3.48 -7.62
CA VAL A 137 6.40 2.72 -8.48
C VAL A 137 4.95 2.85 -7.97
N ASP A 138 3.95 2.55 -8.80
CA ASP A 138 2.62 2.15 -8.33
C ASP A 138 2.50 0.62 -8.39
N GLN A 139 2.62 -0.07 -7.26
CA GLN A 139 2.51 -1.53 -7.19
C GLN A 139 1.45 -1.98 -6.16
N GLU A 140 0.32 -1.24 -6.14
CA GLU A 140 -0.88 -1.51 -5.32
C GLU A 140 -1.45 -2.93 -5.42
N GLY A 141 -1.20 -3.62 -6.54
CA GLY A 141 -1.79 -4.91 -6.87
C GLY A 141 -2.95 -4.84 -7.86
N GLY A 142 -3.43 -6.00 -8.31
CA GLY A 142 -4.54 -6.14 -9.25
C GLY A 142 -4.40 -5.25 -10.51
N PRO A 143 -5.29 -4.26 -10.73
CA PRO A 143 -5.25 -3.42 -11.94
C PRO A 143 -4.09 -2.41 -11.96
N VAL A 144 -3.49 -2.08 -10.80
CA VAL A 144 -2.36 -1.14 -10.70
C VAL A 144 -1.13 -1.91 -10.27
N SER A 145 -0.39 -2.41 -11.28
CA SER A 145 0.81 -3.20 -11.09
C SER A 145 1.78 -2.93 -12.24
N ARG A 146 2.64 -1.90 -12.10
CA ARG A 146 3.54 -1.50 -13.21
C ARG A 146 4.58 -2.58 -13.53
N LEU A 147 4.93 -3.43 -12.57
CA LEU A 147 6.05 -4.37 -12.69
C LEU A 147 5.68 -5.70 -13.36
N SER A 148 4.40 -5.95 -13.67
CA SER A 148 3.93 -7.09 -14.46
C SER A 148 4.51 -8.44 -13.98
N THR A 149 5.42 -9.06 -14.73
CA THR A 149 6.04 -10.36 -14.40
C THR A 149 7.31 -10.27 -13.55
N ALA A 150 7.79 -9.08 -13.20
CA ALA A 150 9.01 -8.87 -12.43
C ALA A 150 8.77 -8.88 -10.90
N ALA A 151 7.55 -8.59 -10.45
CA ALA A 151 7.16 -8.55 -9.04
C ALA A 151 6.14 -9.65 -8.70
N LEU A 152 5.82 -9.79 -7.41
CA LEU A 152 4.73 -10.63 -6.95
C LEU A 152 3.38 -10.20 -7.57
N PRO A 153 2.49 -11.15 -7.92
CA PRO A 153 1.17 -10.83 -8.45
C PRO A 153 0.23 -10.50 -7.27
N PHE A 154 0.48 -9.37 -6.63
CA PHE A 154 -0.23 -8.90 -5.43
C PHE A 154 -1.72 -8.66 -5.73
N PRO A 155 -2.66 -9.12 -4.89
CA PRO A 155 -4.08 -8.87 -5.09
C PRO A 155 -4.42 -7.41 -4.78
N PRO A 156 -5.51 -6.87 -5.37
CA PRO A 156 -5.96 -5.51 -5.09
C PRO A 156 -6.48 -5.37 -3.65
N LEU A 157 -6.46 -4.17 -3.07
CA LEU A 157 -6.71 -3.96 -1.64
C LEU A 157 -8.11 -4.46 -1.19
N MET A 158 -9.10 -4.48 -2.08
CA MET A 158 -10.43 -5.05 -1.81
C MET A 158 -10.40 -6.52 -1.37
N ALA A 159 -9.39 -7.29 -1.77
CA ALA A 159 -9.20 -8.67 -1.29
C ALA A 159 -8.89 -8.70 0.22
N PHE A 160 -8.16 -7.71 0.75
CA PHE A 160 -7.84 -7.62 2.17
C PHE A 160 -9.04 -7.17 3.00
N GLY A 161 -9.84 -6.22 2.49
CA GLY A 161 -11.14 -5.89 3.08
C GLY A 161 -12.13 -7.06 3.07
N ALA A 162 -12.09 -7.92 2.05
CA ALA A 162 -12.88 -9.15 2.02
C ALA A 162 -12.34 -10.23 2.98
N ALA A 163 -11.03 -10.33 3.17
CA ALA A 163 -10.39 -11.30 4.05
C ALA A 163 -10.57 -10.99 5.54
N ASP A 164 -10.77 -9.71 5.92
CA ASP A 164 -11.06 -9.27 7.29
C ASP A 164 -10.04 -9.79 8.33
N ASP A 165 -8.76 -9.81 7.93
CA ASP A 165 -7.64 -10.27 8.75
C ASP A 165 -6.49 -9.26 8.68
N GLY A 166 -6.52 -8.29 9.58
CA GLY A 166 -5.52 -7.24 9.63
C GLY A 166 -4.09 -7.74 9.92
N LYS A 167 -3.89 -8.94 10.49
CA LYS A 167 -2.52 -9.49 10.65
C LYS A 167 -2.00 -10.02 9.32
N LEU A 168 -2.87 -10.70 8.57
CA LEU A 168 -2.55 -11.17 7.22
C LEU A 168 -2.29 -9.98 6.29
N THR A 169 -3.06 -8.88 6.42
CA THR A 169 -2.79 -7.62 5.71
C THR A 169 -1.37 -7.13 5.95
N THR A 170 -0.96 -6.90 7.21
CA THR A 170 0.41 -6.49 7.55
C THR A 170 1.44 -7.44 6.93
N THR A 171 1.28 -8.76 7.14
CA THR A 171 2.22 -9.79 6.67
C THR A 171 2.38 -9.79 5.14
N ALA A 172 1.27 -9.65 4.40
CA ALA A 172 1.30 -9.60 2.94
C ALA A 172 1.94 -8.31 2.42
N THR A 173 1.64 -7.16 3.02
CA THR A 173 2.24 -5.89 2.62
C THR A 173 3.73 -5.80 2.98
N THR A 174 4.17 -6.45 4.07
CA THR A 174 5.62 -6.64 4.35
C THR A 174 6.28 -7.45 3.25
N VAL A 175 5.72 -8.60 2.87
CA VAL A 175 6.23 -9.42 1.76
C VAL A 175 6.27 -8.66 0.43
N GLN A 176 5.28 -7.79 0.16
CA GLN A 176 5.26 -6.94 -1.02
C GLN A 176 6.35 -5.86 -0.99
N ALA A 177 6.56 -5.23 0.17
CA ALA A 177 7.61 -4.24 0.37
C ALA A 177 9.02 -4.86 0.30
N GLU A 178 9.24 -6.03 0.91
CA GLU A 178 10.47 -6.82 0.77
C GLU A 178 10.76 -7.11 -0.71
N ASN A 179 9.76 -7.57 -1.48
CA ASN A 179 9.93 -7.81 -2.92
C ASN A 179 10.26 -6.54 -3.73
N LEU A 180 9.70 -5.39 -3.35
CA LEU A 180 10.00 -4.10 -3.98
C LEU A 180 11.39 -3.57 -3.61
N SER A 181 11.80 -3.75 -2.35
CA SER A 181 13.14 -3.45 -1.85
C SER A 181 14.22 -4.28 -2.58
N ASP A 182 14.01 -5.59 -2.74
CA ASP A 182 14.87 -6.48 -3.54
C ASP A 182 15.00 -6.05 -5.01
N LEU A 183 13.93 -5.45 -5.57
CA LEU A 183 13.91 -4.88 -6.91
C LEU A 183 14.54 -3.47 -6.97
N GLY A 184 14.96 -2.90 -5.84
CA GLY A 184 15.62 -1.60 -5.73
C GLY A 184 14.68 -0.39 -5.70
N PHE A 185 13.40 -0.58 -5.36
CA PHE A 185 12.47 0.51 -5.09
C PHE A 185 12.61 1.00 -3.65
N THR A 186 12.44 2.31 -3.46
CA THR A 186 12.41 2.94 -2.13
C THR A 186 11.03 3.51 -1.81
N ILE A 187 10.16 3.67 -2.81
CA ILE A 187 8.79 4.17 -2.65
C ILE A 187 7.83 3.24 -3.39
N ASP A 188 6.74 2.87 -2.73
CA ASP A 188 5.52 2.39 -3.38
C ASP A 188 4.43 3.43 -3.12
N PHE A 189 3.78 3.92 -4.17
CA PHE A 189 2.62 4.79 -4.02
C PHE A 189 1.39 3.95 -3.70
N ALA A 190 1.38 3.36 -2.51
CA ALA A 190 0.32 2.53 -1.95
C ALA A 190 0.36 2.66 -0.40
N PRO A 191 -0.72 2.34 0.34
CA PRO A 191 -2.00 1.82 -0.12
C PRO A 191 -2.94 2.89 -0.70
N ASP A 192 -3.80 2.47 -1.63
CA ASP A 192 -5.03 3.22 -1.91
C ASP A 192 -5.87 3.31 -0.64
N SER A 193 -6.23 4.53 -0.27
CA SER A 193 -6.88 4.91 0.99
C SER A 193 -8.25 5.54 0.75
N ASP A 194 -8.79 5.39 -0.46
CA ASP A 194 -10.07 5.94 -0.84
C ASP A 194 -11.21 4.99 -0.45
N VAL A 195 -12.40 5.52 -0.14
CA VAL A 195 -13.58 4.71 0.21
C VAL A 195 -14.53 4.64 -0.99
N THR A 196 -14.69 3.45 -1.59
CA THR A 196 -15.46 3.31 -2.84
C THR A 196 -16.98 3.43 -2.65
N VAL A 197 -17.68 4.08 -3.59
CA VAL A 197 -19.15 3.98 -3.73
C VAL A 197 -19.62 2.74 -4.51
N GLY A 198 -18.74 1.76 -4.68
CA GLY A 198 -19.03 0.50 -5.36
C GLY A 198 -19.30 0.69 -6.85
N PRO A 199 -20.43 0.25 -7.42
CA PRO A 199 -20.69 0.27 -8.87
C PRO A 199 -20.77 1.66 -9.53
N LYS A 200 -20.77 2.74 -8.73
CA LYS A 200 -20.78 4.14 -9.21
C LYS A 200 -19.37 4.76 -9.28
N ASP A 201 -18.40 4.09 -8.68
CA ASP A 201 -16.99 4.47 -8.71
C ASP A 201 -16.38 4.02 -10.03
N VAL A 202 -15.80 4.99 -10.74
CA VAL A 202 -15.27 4.83 -12.09
C VAL A 202 -13.74 4.75 -12.12
N ALA A 203 -13.05 5.01 -11.00
CA ALA A 203 -11.60 5.24 -10.99
C ALA A 203 -10.84 4.41 -9.94
N ILE A 204 -11.42 4.18 -8.75
CA ILE A 204 -10.74 3.46 -7.66
C ILE A 204 -11.15 1.98 -7.69
N ASN A 205 -12.44 1.68 -7.61
CA ASN A 205 -12.99 0.33 -7.84
C ASN A 205 -12.38 -0.70 -6.86
N VAL A 206 -11.80 -1.80 -7.34
CA VAL A 206 -11.09 -2.80 -6.50
C VAL A 206 -9.84 -2.28 -5.78
N ARG A 207 -9.30 -1.12 -6.17
CA ARG A 207 -8.09 -0.55 -5.54
C ARG A 207 -8.36 -0.18 -4.08
N SER A 208 -9.58 0.29 -3.78
CA SER A 208 -10.05 0.54 -2.42
C SER A 208 -10.27 -0.78 -1.67
N ALA A 209 -9.98 -0.79 -0.36
CA ALA A 209 -10.31 -1.91 0.51
C ALA A 209 -11.82 -2.18 0.61
N GLY A 210 -12.70 -1.17 0.44
CA GLY A 210 -14.13 -1.30 0.70
C GLY A 210 -14.93 0.01 0.66
N GLY A 211 -16.23 -0.10 0.96
CA GLY A 211 -17.18 1.00 0.96
C GLY A 211 -17.53 1.57 2.34
N ASP A 212 -17.17 0.85 3.40
CA ASP A 212 -17.20 1.33 4.78
C ASP A 212 -15.88 1.98 5.16
N ALA A 213 -15.93 3.12 5.84
CA ALA A 213 -14.76 3.93 6.15
C ALA A 213 -13.97 3.42 7.37
N GLU A 214 -14.61 2.73 8.31
CA GLU A 214 -13.93 2.12 9.46
C GLU A 214 -13.14 0.88 9.00
N ASP A 215 -13.74 0.03 8.17
CA ASP A 215 -13.10 -1.16 7.59
C ASP A 215 -11.90 -0.78 6.69
N VAL A 216 -12.06 0.22 5.81
CA VAL A 216 -10.95 0.73 4.98
C VAL A 216 -9.84 1.31 5.85
N ALA A 217 -10.19 2.03 6.92
CA ALA A 217 -9.20 2.60 7.83
C ALA A 217 -8.37 1.55 8.57
N GLU A 218 -8.94 0.40 8.97
CA GLU A 218 -8.16 -0.70 9.53
C GLU A 218 -7.23 -1.32 8.50
N VAL A 219 -7.71 -1.61 7.28
CA VAL A 219 -6.88 -2.19 6.21
C VAL A 219 -5.71 -1.28 5.83
N VAL A 220 -5.96 0.03 5.69
CA VAL A 220 -4.93 1.03 5.36
C VAL A 220 -3.86 1.13 6.46
N ALA A 221 -4.25 1.16 7.73
CA ALA A 221 -3.27 1.20 8.83
C ALA A 221 -2.36 -0.03 8.84
N ARG A 222 -2.94 -1.23 8.67
CA ARG A 222 -2.17 -2.49 8.64
C ARG A 222 -1.28 -2.62 7.40
N ALA A 223 -1.73 -2.07 6.27
CA ALA A 223 -0.90 -1.98 5.07
C ALA A 223 0.31 -1.05 5.30
N VAL A 224 0.10 0.14 5.88
CA VAL A 224 1.19 1.08 6.23
C VAL A 224 2.21 0.44 7.15
N GLU A 225 1.77 -0.22 8.23
CA GLU A 225 2.65 -0.97 9.14
C GLU A 225 3.48 -2.04 8.40
N GLY A 226 2.87 -2.73 7.43
CA GLY A 226 3.56 -3.76 6.68
C GLY A 226 4.59 -3.21 5.68
N TYR A 227 4.25 -2.13 4.97
CA TYR A 227 5.16 -1.44 4.06
C TYR A 227 6.41 -0.90 4.77
N ASP A 228 6.24 -0.28 5.95
CA ASP A 228 7.35 0.20 6.79
C ASP A 228 8.25 -0.96 7.22
N ALA A 229 7.67 -2.05 7.72
CA ALA A 229 8.41 -3.23 8.14
C ALA A 229 9.19 -3.93 7.01
N GLY A 230 8.72 -3.86 5.76
CA GLY A 230 9.44 -4.38 4.60
C GLY A 230 10.39 -3.36 3.94
N GLY A 231 10.58 -2.19 4.53
CA GLY A 231 11.59 -1.21 4.11
C GLY A 231 11.22 -0.40 2.87
N VAL A 232 9.93 -0.13 2.60
CA VAL A 232 9.49 0.73 1.49
C VAL A 232 8.60 1.85 2.01
N ALA A 233 8.92 3.10 1.63
CA ALA A 233 8.11 4.24 2.02
C ALA A 233 6.76 4.23 1.27
N SER A 234 5.69 3.97 2.01
CA SER A 234 4.30 3.98 1.57
C SER A 234 3.72 5.39 1.43
N SER A 235 2.63 5.53 0.67
CA SER A 235 1.90 6.79 0.48
C SER A 235 0.39 6.57 0.48
N ALA A 236 -0.30 7.09 1.48
CA ALA A 236 -1.76 7.06 1.54
C ALA A 236 -2.35 8.02 0.51
N LYS A 237 -3.27 7.54 -0.34
CA LYS A 237 -3.78 8.28 -1.51
C LYS A 237 -5.28 8.01 -1.80
N HIS A 238 -6.04 8.92 -2.38
CA HIS A 238 -5.65 10.23 -2.96
C HIS A 238 -6.37 11.35 -2.17
N PHE A 239 -5.68 11.99 -1.22
CA PHE A 239 -6.29 12.93 -0.27
C PHE A 239 -7.00 14.09 -1.01
N PRO A 240 -8.26 14.45 -0.65
CA PRO A 240 -9.02 14.05 0.54
C PRO A 240 -10.06 12.93 0.32
N GLY A 241 -9.91 12.08 -0.71
CA GLY A 241 -10.83 10.98 -0.99
C GLY A 241 -11.40 11.02 -2.42
N HIS A 242 -10.98 10.09 -3.28
CA HIS A 242 -11.42 9.97 -4.68
C HIS A 242 -12.59 8.98 -4.89
N GLY A 243 -12.62 7.88 -4.14
CA GLY A 243 -13.51 6.72 -4.39
C GLY A 243 -15.03 6.97 -4.38
N ARG A 244 -15.48 8.17 -3.98
CA ARG A 244 -16.88 8.62 -4.07
C ARG A 244 -17.21 9.49 -5.30
N LEU A 245 -16.21 9.79 -6.13
CA LEU A 245 -16.32 10.67 -7.28
C LEU A 245 -16.65 9.87 -8.55
N THR A 246 -17.41 10.47 -9.47
CA THR A 246 -17.92 9.80 -10.69
C THR A 246 -17.26 10.30 -11.96
N VAL A 247 -16.05 10.85 -11.85
CA VAL A 247 -15.21 11.35 -12.95
C VAL A 247 -13.78 10.91 -12.64
N ASP A 248 -13.09 10.32 -13.61
CA ASP A 248 -11.68 9.96 -13.47
C ASP A 248 -10.80 11.23 -13.61
N SER A 249 -9.86 11.43 -12.68
CA SER A 249 -8.89 12.54 -12.72
C SER A 249 -7.93 12.47 -13.91
N HIS A 250 -7.82 11.31 -14.57
CA HIS A 250 -7.12 11.17 -15.84
C HIS A 250 -7.89 11.80 -17.03
N GLU A 251 -9.21 11.91 -16.96
CA GLU A 251 -10.08 12.45 -18.04
C GLU A 251 -10.59 13.89 -17.77
N GLY A 252 -10.37 14.42 -16.56
CA GLY A 252 -10.74 15.79 -16.18
C GLY A 252 -10.88 15.95 -14.67
N LEU A 253 -11.05 17.18 -14.19
CA LEU A 253 -11.10 17.47 -12.75
C LEU A 253 -12.41 16.96 -12.10
N PRO A 254 -12.39 15.89 -11.27
CA PRO A 254 -13.54 15.56 -10.42
C PRO A 254 -13.73 16.63 -9.34
N VAL A 255 -14.98 16.83 -8.91
CA VAL A 255 -15.33 17.81 -7.87
C VAL A 255 -16.18 17.14 -6.81
N SER A 256 -15.70 17.14 -5.57
CA SER A 256 -16.49 16.67 -4.43
C SER A 256 -17.66 17.61 -4.13
N GLU A 257 -18.81 17.03 -3.79
CA GLU A 257 -19.95 17.79 -3.25
C GLU A 257 -19.77 18.14 -1.77
N LYS A 258 -18.90 17.41 -1.06
CA LYS A 258 -18.55 17.61 0.35
C LYS A 258 -17.30 18.49 0.51
N SER A 259 -17.31 19.34 1.53
CA SER A 259 -16.10 20.01 2.04
C SER A 259 -15.23 19.04 2.84
N ILE A 260 -13.98 19.41 3.12
CA ILE A 260 -13.06 18.62 3.98
C ILE A 260 -13.70 18.33 5.35
N ASP A 261 -14.36 19.33 5.94
CA ASP A 261 -15.05 19.21 7.23
C ASP A 261 -16.29 18.27 7.19
N GLU A 262 -16.78 17.91 5.99
CA GLU A 262 -17.88 16.94 5.78
C GLU A 262 -17.37 15.55 5.37
N LEU A 263 -16.06 15.41 5.16
CA LEU A 263 -15.36 14.15 4.86
C LEU A 263 -14.73 13.54 6.14
N GLU A 264 -14.73 14.25 7.28
CA GLU A 264 -14.11 13.83 8.55
C GLU A 264 -14.52 12.44 9.01
N ASP A 265 -15.83 12.22 9.17
CA ASP A 265 -16.42 10.97 9.63
C ASP A 265 -16.64 9.96 8.48
N SER A 266 -15.95 10.13 7.34
CA SER A 266 -15.96 9.15 6.25
C SER A 266 -14.62 9.06 5.52
N ASP A 267 -14.42 9.88 4.50
CA ASP A 267 -13.35 9.71 3.52
C ASP A 267 -11.97 10.12 4.08
N LEU A 268 -11.93 10.85 5.19
CA LEU A 268 -10.70 11.17 5.91
C LEU A 268 -10.29 10.11 6.95
N LEU A 269 -11.17 9.18 7.32
CA LEU A 269 -10.85 8.16 8.33
C LEU A 269 -9.64 7.28 7.93
N PRO A 270 -9.51 6.81 6.68
CA PRO A 270 -8.32 6.04 6.28
C PRO A 270 -7.04 6.87 6.23
N PHE A 271 -7.13 8.18 5.93
CA PHE A 271 -5.97 9.06 6.00
C PHE A 271 -5.56 9.33 7.45
N GLN A 272 -6.50 9.49 8.38
CA GLN A 272 -6.17 9.58 9.81
C GLN A 272 -5.52 8.30 10.31
N SER A 273 -6.03 7.12 9.95
CA SER A 273 -5.45 5.85 10.39
C SER A 273 -4.06 5.60 9.78
N ALA A 274 -3.82 6.03 8.53
CA ALA A 274 -2.49 6.04 7.93
C ALA A 274 -1.51 6.95 8.69
N VAL A 275 -1.93 8.15 9.07
CA VAL A 275 -1.12 9.10 9.86
C VAL A 275 -0.84 8.53 11.26
N ASP A 276 -1.84 7.96 11.92
CA ASP A 276 -1.70 7.32 13.24
C ASP A 276 -0.80 6.07 13.20
N ALA A 277 -0.78 5.35 12.07
CA ALA A 277 0.14 4.24 11.79
C ALA A 277 1.55 4.68 11.35
N GLY A 278 1.79 5.99 11.17
CA GLY A 278 3.11 6.53 10.86
C GLY A 278 3.49 6.57 9.37
N VAL A 279 2.51 6.63 8.45
CA VAL A 279 2.78 6.68 7.01
C VAL A 279 3.79 7.78 6.66
N PRO A 280 4.83 7.53 5.84
CA PRO A 280 5.84 8.54 5.54
C PRO A 280 5.36 9.58 4.52
N MET A 281 4.42 9.20 3.64
CA MET A 281 3.83 10.10 2.63
C MET A 281 2.31 10.12 2.62
N VAL A 282 1.75 11.26 2.19
CA VAL A 282 0.36 11.37 1.75
C VAL A 282 0.34 12.02 0.37
N MET A 283 -0.36 11.39 -0.57
CA MET A 283 -0.53 11.90 -1.94
C MET A 283 -1.81 12.72 -2.05
N MET A 284 -1.68 13.95 -2.55
CA MET A 284 -2.77 14.89 -2.77
C MET A 284 -3.42 14.65 -4.13
N GLY A 285 -4.67 14.16 -4.14
CA GLY A 285 -5.42 13.90 -5.36
C GLY A 285 -5.78 15.16 -6.14
N HIS A 286 -5.97 15.01 -7.45
CA HIS A 286 -6.47 16.10 -8.30
C HIS A 286 -8.00 16.25 -8.17
N ILE A 287 -8.46 16.69 -6.99
CA ILE A 287 -9.87 16.75 -6.60
C ILE A 287 -10.29 18.18 -6.28
N GLY A 288 -11.29 18.72 -6.99
CA GLY A 288 -11.89 20.02 -6.69
C GLY A 288 -12.80 19.96 -5.47
N LEU A 289 -12.78 21.00 -4.64
CA LEU A 289 -13.64 21.12 -3.45
C LEU A 289 -14.80 22.10 -3.67
N PRO A 290 -15.89 22.07 -2.88
CA PRO A 290 -17.05 22.94 -3.09
C PRO A 290 -16.75 24.43 -3.15
N ASP A 291 -15.72 24.90 -2.42
CA ASP A 291 -15.26 26.29 -2.38
C ASP A 291 -14.10 26.60 -3.35
N ALA A 292 -13.55 25.57 -4.02
CA ALA A 292 -12.39 25.64 -4.91
C ALA A 292 -12.55 24.73 -6.14
N LYS A 293 -13.72 24.76 -6.80
CA LYS A 293 -14.12 23.79 -7.84
C LYS A 293 -13.23 23.70 -9.08
N THR A 294 -12.35 24.68 -9.29
CA THR A 294 -11.42 24.76 -10.45
C THR A 294 -9.95 24.68 -10.03
N THR A 295 -9.67 24.41 -8.75
CA THR A 295 -8.32 24.31 -8.20
C THR A 295 -8.25 23.03 -7.38
N PRO A 296 -7.61 21.97 -7.89
CA PRO A 296 -7.55 20.68 -7.20
C PRO A 296 -6.89 20.80 -5.83
N ALA A 297 -7.16 19.85 -4.93
CA ALA A 297 -6.55 19.74 -3.61
C ALA A 297 -5.01 19.82 -3.67
N SER A 298 -4.39 19.15 -4.65
CA SER A 298 -2.95 19.22 -4.95
C SER A 298 -2.39 20.60 -5.33
N LEU A 299 -3.24 21.61 -5.55
CA LEU A 299 -2.86 23.00 -5.86
C LEU A 299 -3.58 23.99 -4.93
N ASN A 300 -4.23 23.53 -3.86
CA ASN A 300 -5.06 24.34 -2.98
C ASN A 300 -4.47 24.37 -1.55
N PRO A 301 -3.92 25.52 -1.09
CA PRO A 301 -3.32 25.64 0.24
C PRO A 301 -4.20 25.16 1.40
N LYS A 302 -5.53 25.27 1.29
CA LYS A 302 -6.45 24.80 2.34
C LYS A 302 -6.41 23.29 2.55
N ALA A 303 -6.20 22.52 1.49
CA ALA A 303 -6.12 21.06 1.58
C ALA A 303 -4.83 20.64 2.31
N TYR A 304 -3.72 21.30 2.01
CA TYR A 304 -2.46 21.16 2.77
C TYR A 304 -2.62 21.59 4.23
N THR A 305 -3.28 22.73 4.50
CA THR A 305 -3.58 23.18 5.88
C THR A 305 -4.41 22.14 6.63
N ALA A 306 -5.43 21.54 6.02
CA ALA A 306 -6.19 20.47 6.65
C ALA A 306 -5.32 19.24 6.96
N LEU A 307 -4.52 18.78 6.01
CA LEU A 307 -3.63 17.64 6.24
C LEU A 307 -2.63 17.89 7.39
N ARG A 308 -2.00 19.08 7.43
CA ARG A 308 -1.07 19.47 8.50
C ARG A 308 -1.74 19.73 9.85
N GLU A 309 -2.73 20.61 9.91
CA GLU A 309 -3.32 21.10 11.17
C GLU A 309 -4.43 20.20 11.72
N LYS A 310 -5.17 19.50 10.84
CA LYS A 310 -6.35 18.74 11.22
C LYS A 310 -6.07 17.26 11.44
N LEU A 311 -5.30 16.62 10.54
CA LEU A 311 -4.87 15.23 10.72
C LEU A 311 -3.55 15.12 11.50
N GLY A 312 -2.81 16.22 11.66
CA GLY A 312 -1.53 16.23 12.38
C GLY A 312 -0.37 15.63 11.59
N PHE A 313 -0.46 15.58 10.25
CA PHE A 313 0.55 14.94 9.42
C PHE A 313 1.81 15.82 9.27
N ASP A 314 2.96 15.36 9.76
CA ASP A 314 4.26 16.05 9.64
C ASP A 314 5.19 15.44 8.57
N GLY A 315 4.80 14.35 7.90
CA GLY A 315 5.58 13.67 6.85
C GLY A 315 5.65 14.41 5.51
N VAL A 316 6.02 13.68 4.45
CA VAL A 316 6.18 14.25 3.10
C VAL A 316 4.84 14.31 2.37
N VAL A 317 4.42 15.49 1.92
CA VAL A 317 3.21 15.62 1.10
C VAL A 317 3.59 15.67 -0.38
N VAL A 318 3.13 14.69 -1.16
CA VAL A 318 3.40 14.57 -2.60
C VAL A 318 2.14 14.90 -3.40
N THR A 319 2.28 15.45 -4.61
CA THR A 319 1.12 15.56 -5.52
C THR A 319 0.80 14.22 -6.17
N ASP A 320 -0.44 14.04 -6.59
CA ASP A 320 -0.76 13.16 -7.72
C ASP A 320 -0.06 13.67 -9.02
N ALA A 321 -0.04 12.87 -10.08
CA ALA A 321 0.80 13.10 -11.26
C ALA A 321 0.41 14.37 -12.06
N LEU A 322 1.26 15.40 -12.01
CA LEU A 322 0.98 16.75 -12.56
C LEU A 322 0.79 16.79 -14.09
N ASN A 323 1.06 15.69 -14.80
CA ASN A 323 0.79 15.52 -16.22
C ASN A 323 -0.64 15.01 -16.55
N MET A 324 -1.49 14.77 -15.55
CA MET A 324 -2.89 14.38 -15.72
C MET A 324 -3.80 15.53 -16.18
N GLU A 325 -4.87 15.23 -16.93
CA GLU A 325 -5.77 16.24 -17.51
C GLU A 325 -6.54 17.08 -16.47
N ALA A 326 -6.68 16.60 -15.22
CA ALA A 326 -7.24 17.39 -14.12
C ALA A 326 -6.38 18.60 -13.71
N VAL A 327 -5.10 18.65 -14.10
CA VAL A 327 -4.20 19.80 -13.92
C VAL A 327 -4.04 20.56 -15.24
N THR A 328 -3.97 21.91 -15.17
CA THR A 328 -3.74 22.73 -16.36
C THR A 328 -2.33 22.49 -16.90
N GLN A 329 -2.27 21.81 -18.04
CA GLN A 329 -1.00 21.40 -18.67
C GLN A 329 -0.21 22.60 -19.22
N SER A 330 1.03 22.74 -18.73
CA SER A 330 2.02 23.73 -19.17
C SER A 330 3.40 23.08 -19.21
N ALA A 331 4.12 23.27 -20.32
CA ALA A 331 5.50 22.79 -20.46
C ALA A 331 6.53 23.69 -19.75
N ASN A 332 6.10 24.80 -19.12
CA ASN A 332 7.01 25.77 -18.48
C ASN A 332 7.25 25.49 -16.99
N GLY A 333 6.89 24.30 -16.47
CA GLY A 333 7.09 23.96 -15.06
C GLY A 333 6.12 24.60 -14.05
N ASP A 334 5.22 25.50 -14.49
CA ASP A 334 4.31 26.27 -13.63
C ASP A 334 3.53 25.40 -12.62
N ALA A 335 3.15 24.17 -13.01
CA ALA A 335 2.40 23.25 -12.15
C ALA A 335 3.19 22.85 -10.89
N ALA A 336 4.50 22.59 -11.02
CA ALA A 336 5.37 22.26 -9.89
C ALA A 336 5.56 23.47 -8.95
N VAL A 337 5.80 24.66 -9.51
CA VAL A 337 5.90 25.91 -8.73
C VAL A 337 4.62 26.16 -7.93
N ASN A 338 3.45 26.01 -8.57
CA ASN A 338 2.16 26.19 -7.90
C ASN A 338 1.89 25.12 -6.82
N ALA A 339 2.28 23.87 -7.03
CA ALA A 339 2.14 22.79 -6.05
C ALA A 339 3.01 23.05 -4.81
N LEU A 340 4.31 23.36 -5.00
CA LEU A 340 5.23 23.67 -3.91
C LEU A 340 4.75 24.90 -3.12
N ALA A 341 4.31 25.96 -3.82
CA ALA A 341 3.74 27.15 -3.20
C ALA A 341 2.40 26.90 -2.47
N ALA A 342 1.62 25.90 -2.90
CA ALA A 342 0.39 25.50 -2.23
C ALA A 342 0.66 24.71 -0.93
N GLY A 343 1.73 23.93 -0.91
CA GLY A 343 2.15 23.18 0.28
C GLY A 343 2.81 21.84 -0.01
N ALA A 344 2.88 21.38 -1.27
CA ALA A 344 3.55 20.14 -1.64
C ALA A 344 5.04 20.17 -1.28
N ASP A 345 5.57 19.05 -0.85
CA ASP A 345 7.00 18.84 -0.63
C ASP A 345 7.62 18.10 -1.82
N LEU A 346 6.82 17.31 -2.55
CA LEU A 346 7.21 16.66 -3.80
C LEU A 346 6.21 16.95 -4.91
N ALA A 347 6.71 17.40 -6.06
CA ALA A 347 5.98 17.50 -7.31
C ALA A 347 6.20 16.22 -8.14
N LEU A 348 5.15 15.41 -8.29
CA LEU A 348 5.20 14.13 -9.02
C LEU A 348 4.87 14.33 -10.50
N MET A 349 5.68 13.73 -11.38
CA MET A 349 5.47 13.64 -12.83
C MET A 349 5.03 14.97 -13.49
N PRO A 350 5.78 16.08 -13.32
CA PRO A 350 5.57 17.26 -14.16
C PRO A 350 5.71 16.88 -15.65
N PRO A 351 4.98 17.53 -16.57
CA PRO A 351 5.01 17.21 -18.01
C PRO A 351 6.40 17.26 -18.66
N ASP A 352 7.27 18.12 -18.14
CA ASP A 352 8.69 18.19 -18.44
C ASP A 352 9.41 18.47 -17.11
N ALA A 353 10.22 17.51 -16.66
CA ALA A 353 10.86 17.57 -15.34
C ALA A 353 12.06 18.54 -15.30
N ALA A 354 12.78 18.70 -16.42
CA ALA A 354 13.87 19.67 -16.52
C ALA A 354 13.29 21.10 -16.53
N ALA A 355 12.24 21.34 -17.31
CA ALA A 355 11.56 22.64 -17.31
C ALA A 355 10.88 22.95 -15.96
N ALA A 356 10.42 21.93 -15.23
CA ALA A 356 9.93 22.10 -13.85
C ALA A 356 11.05 22.49 -12.88
N GLN A 357 12.23 21.88 -12.99
CA GLN A 357 13.38 22.26 -12.17
C GLN A 357 13.85 23.69 -12.47
N ASP A 358 14.00 24.05 -13.75
CA ASP A 358 14.31 25.42 -14.20
C ASP A 358 13.32 26.45 -13.63
N ALA A 359 12.02 26.13 -13.64
CA ALA A 359 10.97 27.00 -13.15
C ALA A 359 10.99 27.18 -11.62
N VAL A 360 11.26 26.11 -10.86
CA VAL A 360 11.40 26.17 -9.40
C VAL A 360 12.66 26.93 -9.00
N ALA A 361 13.79 26.74 -9.69
CA ALA A 361 15.01 27.52 -9.49
C ALA A 361 14.80 29.01 -9.82
N ALA A 362 14.09 29.33 -10.90
CA ALA A 362 13.74 30.71 -11.25
C ALA A 362 12.82 31.37 -10.21
N ALA A 363 11.79 30.65 -9.74
CA ALA A 363 10.86 31.12 -8.70
C ALA A 363 11.54 31.29 -7.33
N LEU A 364 12.59 30.52 -7.04
CA LEU A 364 13.45 30.73 -5.88
C LEU A 364 14.31 32.01 -6.06
N GLY A 365 14.89 32.20 -7.24
CA GLY A 365 15.73 33.35 -7.57
C GLY A 365 15.01 34.70 -7.62
N ASP A 366 13.72 34.73 -7.97
CA ASP A 366 12.88 35.94 -7.94
C ASP A 366 12.09 36.15 -6.63
N GLY A 367 12.06 35.13 -5.76
CA GLY A 367 11.41 35.17 -4.45
C GLY A 367 9.92 34.83 -4.45
N THR A 368 9.38 34.32 -5.55
CA THR A 368 8.03 33.71 -5.62
C THR A 368 7.94 32.50 -4.69
N LEU A 369 8.99 31.65 -4.67
CA LEU A 369 9.21 30.61 -3.67
C LEU A 369 10.26 31.09 -2.66
N LYS A 370 10.05 30.79 -1.38
CA LYS A 370 10.99 31.18 -0.31
C LYS A 370 12.02 30.08 -0.10
N ARG A 371 13.31 30.45 -0.04
CA ARG A 371 14.38 29.48 0.24
C ARG A 371 14.13 28.65 1.49
N ASP A 372 13.80 29.30 2.60
CA ASP A 372 13.63 28.62 3.90
C ASP A 372 12.52 27.55 3.85
N ASP A 373 11.44 27.82 3.10
CA ASP A 373 10.35 26.85 2.88
C ASP A 373 10.82 25.65 2.05
N LEU A 374 11.53 25.89 0.93
CA LEU A 374 12.09 24.82 0.10
C LEU A 374 13.16 24.00 0.85
N VAL A 375 13.94 24.63 1.73
CA VAL A 375 14.90 23.94 2.62
C VAL A 375 14.18 23.02 3.59
N ASP A 376 13.12 23.50 4.26
CA ASP A 376 12.36 22.66 5.21
C ASP A 376 11.62 21.51 4.49
N LYS A 377 11.17 21.72 3.25
CA LYS A 377 10.61 20.68 2.38
C LYS A 377 11.66 19.63 2.01
N SER A 378 12.82 20.07 1.54
CA SER A 378 13.92 19.19 1.14
C SER A 378 14.43 18.39 2.33
N ARG A 379 14.52 18.98 3.53
CA ARG A 379 14.91 18.26 4.75
C ARG A 379 13.93 17.14 5.09
N ARG A 380 12.61 17.35 4.96
CA ARG A 380 11.60 16.27 5.15
C ARG A 380 11.76 15.16 4.11
N VAL A 381 11.99 15.49 2.84
CA VAL A 381 12.25 14.51 1.76
C VAL A 381 13.54 13.72 2.02
N VAL A 382 14.65 14.40 2.30
CA VAL A 382 15.96 13.75 2.53
C VAL A 382 15.94 12.90 3.80
N ALA A 383 15.28 13.35 4.88
CA ALA A 383 15.11 12.57 6.10
C ALA A 383 14.33 11.27 5.86
N MET A 384 13.25 11.32 5.07
CA MET A 384 12.50 10.13 4.64
C MET A 384 13.35 9.19 3.78
N GLN A 385 14.11 9.74 2.82
CA GLN A 385 15.03 8.98 1.98
C GLN A 385 16.10 8.26 2.80
N LEU A 386 16.71 8.93 3.78
CA LEU A 386 17.71 8.36 4.69
C LEU A 386 17.12 7.27 5.58
N ALA A 387 15.94 7.51 6.19
CA ALA A 387 15.25 6.51 7.01
C ALA A 387 14.95 5.24 6.20
N THR A 388 14.37 5.39 5.00
CA THR A 388 14.08 4.27 4.10
C THR A 388 15.35 3.49 3.74
N ALA A 389 16.40 4.18 3.28
CA ALA A 389 17.66 3.56 2.90
C ALA A 389 18.38 2.87 4.07
N ALA A 390 18.18 3.36 5.30
CA ALA A 390 18.71 2.75 6.51
C ALA A 390 17.91 1.50 6.91
N THR A 391 16.57 1.53 6.84
CA THR A 391 15.71 0.35 7.05
C THR A 391 16.03 -0.76 6.05
N GLN A 392 16.20 -0.45 4.77
CA GLN A 392 16.63 -1.41 3.74
C GLN A 392 18.03 -2.02 3.98
N GLN A 393 18.85 -1.41 4.83
CA GLN A 393 20.17 -1.92 5.25
C GLN A 393 20.15 -2.64 6.60
N GLN A 394 19.00 -2.71 7.29
CA GLN A 394 18.86 -3.47 8.51
C GLN A 394 18.63 -4.96 8.19
N ASP A 395 19.72 -5.72 8.12
CA ASP A 395 19.64 -7.17 8.29
C ASP A 395 19.08 -7.49 9.69
N ASP A 396 17.85 -8.01 9.79
CA ASP A 396 17.40 -8.71 11.01
C ASP A 396 17.69 -10.21 10.88
N PRO A 397 18.79 -10.73 11.47
CA PRO A 397 19.12 -12.16 11.42
C PRO A 397 18.18 -13.06 12.25
N ALA A 398 17.23 -12.49 13.00
CA ALA A 398 16.17 -13.22 13.70
C ALA A 398 14.86 -13.29 12.89
N ALA A 399 14.67 -12.43 11.90
CA ALA A 399 13.54 -12.51 10.98
C ALA A 399 13.68 -13.75 10.07
N SER A 400 12.71 -14.66 10.15
CA SER A 400 12.51 -15.65 9.10
C SER A 400 11.54 -15.04 8.10
N PRO A 401 11.94 -14.73 6.85
CA PRO A 401 11.02 -14.19 5.87
C PRO A 401 9.85 -15.16 5.68
N ALA A 402 8.64 -14.60 5.54
CA ALA A 402 7.46 -15.38 5.22
C ALA A 402 7.57 -15.91 3.78
N ASP A 403 6.99 -17.08 3.50
CA ASP A 403 6.93 -17.58 2.12
C ASP A 403 5.89 -16.75 1.33
N PRO A 404 6.30 -15.97 0.31
CA PRO A 404 5.37 -15.09 -0.41
C PRO A 404 4.23 -15.84 -1.11
N GLU A 405 4.51 -17.04 -1.62
CA GLU A 405 3.51 -17.86 -2.29
C GLU A 405 2.48 -18.39 -1.29
N ALA A 406 2.91 -18.79 -0.08
CA ALA A 406 2.00 -19.21 0.98
C ALA A 406 1.13 -18.05 1.49
N VAL A 407 1.72 -16.87 1.73
CA VAL A 407 0.99 -15.69 2.23
C VAL A 407 -0.06 -15.21 1.23
N LEU A 408 0.30 -15.07 -0.05
CA LEU A 408 -0.66 -14.64 -1.08
C LEU A 408 -1.72 -15.69 -1.40
N THR A 409 -1.41 -16.98 -1.21
CA THR A 409 -2.42 -18.05 -1.22
C THR A 409 -3.40 -17.91 -0.05
N GLU A 410 -2.93 -17.67 1.18
CA GLU A 410 -3.80 -17.45 2.35
C GLU A 410 -4.72 -16.22 2.16
N VAL A 411 -4.24 -15.14 1.53
CA VAL A 411 -5.06 -13.98 1.15
C VAL A 411 -6.14 -14.38 0.14
N ALA A 412 -5.79 -15.13 -0.90
CA ALA A 412 -6.75 -15.58 -1.91
C ALA A 412 -7.81 -16.53 -1.32
N GLU A 413 -7.43 -17.42 -0.41
CA GLU A 413 -8.35 -18.36 0.25
C GLU A 413 -9.33 -17.64 1.18
N LYS A 414 -8.83 -16.74 2.06
CA LYS A 414 -9.69 -15.98 2.99
C LYS A 414 -10.55 -14.92 2.30
N SER A 415 -10.06 -14.32 1.21
CA SER A 415 -10.81 -13.30 0.48
C SER A 415 -11.87 -13.88 -0.44
N LEU A 416 -11.89 -15.20 -0.75
CA LEU A 416 -12.88 -15.77 -1.67
C LEU A 416 -14.30 -15.60 -1.10
N THR A 417 -15.11 -14.77 -1.77
CA THR A 417 -16.41 -14.30 -1.27
C THR A 417 -17.57 -14.84 -2.12
N VAL A 418 -18.60 -15.39 -1.48
CA VAL A 418 -19.83 -15.81 -2.17
C VAL A 418 -20.72 -14.61 -2.49
N LEU A 419 -21.08 -14.49 -3.77
CA LEU A 419 -22.07 -13.50 -4.26
C LEU A 419 -23.49 -14.08 -4.30
N LYS A 420 -23.61 -15.40 -4.47
CA LYS A 420 -24.87 -16.14 -4.58
C LYS A 420 -24.65 -17.64 -4.37
N GLY A 421 -25.56 -18.32 -3.68
CA GLY A 421 -25.51 -19.78 -3.47
C GLY A 421 -25.11 -20.17 -2.05
N GLU A 422 -24.23 -21.15 -1.91
CA GLU A 422 -23.77 -21.74 -0.64
C GLU A 422 -22.26 -21.50 -0.44
N CYS A 423 -21.80 -21.42 0.81
CA CYS A 423 -20.41 -21.15 1.19
C CYS A 423 -19.45 -22.28 0.77
N GLU A 424 -19.87 -23.52 1.02
CA GLU A 424 -19.22 -24.74 0.53
C GLU A 424 -19.82 -25.11 -0.83
N PHE A 425 -18.99 -25.42 -1.81
CA PHE A 425 -19.45 -26.05 -3.05
C PHE A 425 -19.41 -27.57 -2.88
N ALA A 426 -20.39 -28.28 -3.46
CA ALA A 426 -20.50 -29.74 -3.33
C ALA A 426 -19.38 -30.56 -4.01
N GLY A 427 -18.42 -29.89 -4.65
CA GLY A 427 -17.31 -30.46 -5.39
C GLY A 427 -17.64 -30.92 -6.81
N THR A 428 -16.61 -30.99 -7.66
CA THR A 428 -16.66 -31.63 -8.98
C THR A 428 -15.29 -32.20 -9.35
N ASP A 429 -15.24 -33.28 -10.13
CA ASP A 429 -14.00 -33.83 -10.70
C ASP A 429 -13.60 -33.12 -12.02
N ALA A 430 -14.53 -32.39 -12.64
CA ALA A 430 -14.37 -31.82 -13.97
C ALA A 430 -15.12 -30.50 -14.15
N ILE A 431 -14.55 -29.61 -14.97
CA ILE A 431 -15.15 -28.33 -15.35
C ILE A 431 -15.05 -28.05 -16.85
N SER A 432 -15.93 -27.18 -17.32
CA SER A 432 -15.81 -26.53 -18.63
C SER A 432 -15.93 -25.01 -18.46
N ILE A 433 -14.98 -24.26 -19.05
CA ILE A 433 -14.83 -22.82 -18.79
C ILE A 433 -15.38 -22.02 -19.98
N VAL A 434 -16.26 -21.04 -19.70
CA VAL A 434 -16.92 -20.20 -20.71
C VAL A 434 -16.94 -18.71 -20.31
N GLY A 435 -17.07 -17.80 -21.28
CA GLY A 435 -16.97 -16.35 -21.00
C GLY A 435 -15.54 -15.93 -20.59
N GLY A 436 -15.38 -14.66 -20.21
CA GLY A 436 -14.08 -14.06 -19.89
C GLY A 436 -13.13 -13.95 -21.09
N SER A 437 -11.95 -13.37 -20.85
CA SER A 437 -10.86 -13.30 -21.82
C SER A 437 -10.16 -14.66 -21.99
N GLU A 438 -9.38 -14.83 -23.07
CA GLU A 438 -8.51 -16.02 -23.23
C GLU A 438 -7.44 -16.11 -22.13
N LYS A 439 -6.97 -14.96 -21.60
CA LYS A 439 -5.98 -14.92 -20.50
C LYS A 439 -6.56 -15.53 -19.23
N GLU A 440 -7.73 -15.07 -18.79
CA GLU A 440 -8.40 -15.57 -17.58
C GLU A 440 -8.79 -17.05 -17.72
N LYS A 441 -9.31 -17.45 -18.90
CA LYS A 441 -9.62 -18.86 -19.18
C LYS A 441 -8.39 -19.76 -19.15
N ALA A 442 -7.23 -19.29 -19.62
CA ALA A 442 -5.98 -20.03 -19.54
C ALA A 442 -5.45 -20.11 -18.09
N ALA A 443 -5.60 -19.02 -17.31
CA ALA A 443 -5.21 -18.98 -15.91
C ALA A 443 -6.08 -19.92 -15.04
N LEU A 444 -7.42 -19.86 -15.17
CA LEU A 444 -8.32 -20.75 -14.43
C LEU A 444 -8.14 -22.22 -14.87
N ARG A 445 -7.86 -22.48 -16.16
CA ARG A 445 -7.48 -23.82 -16.62
C ARG A 445 -6.25 -24.33 -15.87
N LYS A 446 -5.18 -23.52 -15.79
CA LYS A 446 -3.95 -23.91 -15.10
C LYS A 446 -4.20 -24.17 -13.60
N ALA A 447 -4.94 -23.28 -12.93
CA ALA A 447 -5.28 -23.44 -11.51
C ALA A 447 -6.11 -24.71 -11.26
N ALA A 448 -7.15 -24.95 -12.07
CA ALA A 448 -7.97 -26.16 -12.01
C ALA A 448 -7.16 -27.45 -12.27
N GLU A 449 -6.28 -27.44 -13.27
CA GLU A 449 -5.39 -28.58 -13.56
C GLU A 449 -4.39 -28.84 -12.42
N THR A 450 -3.89 -27.79 -11.74
CA THR A 450 -3.07 -27.89 -10.51
C THR A 450 -3.85 -28.49 -9.33
N ALA A 451 -5.09 -28.05 -9.11
CA ALA A 451 -5.99 -28.59 -8.09
C ALA A 451 -6.41 -30.05 -8.36
N GLY A 452 -6.17 -30.57 -9.57
CA GLY A 452 -6.50 -31.93 -9.99
C GLY A 452 -7.83 -32.08 -10.75
N LEU A 453 -8.48 -30.96 -11.11
CA LEU A 453 -9.72 -30.94 -11.88
C LEU A 453 -9.47 -31.21 -13.37
N SER A 454 -10.35 -31.99 -14.00
CA SER A 454 -10.31 -32.22 -15.45
C SER A 454 -10.99 -31.08 -16.23
N VAL A 455 -10.23 -30.29 -16.99
CA VAL A 455 -10.75 -29.12 -17.73
C VAL A 455 -11.06 -29.44 -19.19
N GLY A 456 -12.34 -29.64 -19.53
CA GLY A 456 -12.80 -30.14 -20.83
C GLY A 456 -14.12 -29.54 -21.32
N SER A 457 -14.92 -30.38 -22.00
CA SER A 457 -16.24 -30.01 -22.56
C SER A 457 -17.41 -30.62 -21.77
N GLY A 458 -17.21 -30.91 -20.48
CA GLY A 458 -18.19 -31.53 -19.59
C GLY A 458 -17.77 -31.35 -18.13
N GLY A 459 -18.59 -31.83 -17.20
CA GLY A 459 -18.52 -31.42 -15.80
C GLY A 459 -19.22 -30.07 -15.58
N THR A 460 -18.95 -29.43 -14.45
CA THR A 460 -19.58 -28.15 -14.08
C THR A 460 -19.23 -27.06 -15.09
N THR A 461 -20.23 -26.37 -15.61
CA THR A 461 -20.03 -25.16 -16.42
C THR A 461 -19.69 -23.98 -15.52
N VAL A 462 -18.52 -23.38 -15.73
CA VAL A 462 -18.00 -22.24 -14.95
C VAL A 462 -17.84 -21.04 -15.88
N SER A 463 -18.43 -19.89 -15.54
CA SER A 463 -18.26 -18.67 -16.32
C SER A 463 -17.48 -17.54 -15.63
N LEU A 464 -16.56 -16.97 -16.38
CA LEU A 464 -15.79 -15.77 -16.05
C LEU A 464 -16.43 -14.49 -16.63
N SER A 465 -17.77 -14.45 -16.78
CA SER A 465 -18.49 -13.27 -17.29
C SER A 465 -19.96 -13.27 -16.86
N PRO A 466 -20.52 -12.13 -16.44
CA PRO A 466 -21.94 -12.04 -16.04
C PRO A 466 -22.92 -12.36 -17.18
N GLY A 467 -22.52 -12.13 -18.44
CA GLY A 467 -23.40 -12.28 -19.60
C GLY A 467 -23.48 -13.69 -20.18
N THR A 468 -22.69 -14.65 -19.65
CA THR A 468 -22.58 -16.00 -20.20
C THR A 468 -23.22 -17.02 -19.28
N SER A 469 -24.20 -17.78 -19.80
CA SER A 469 -24.93 -18.78 -19.01
C SER A 469 -24.04 -19.95 -18.61
N ALA A 470 -24.00 -20.25 -17.31
CA ALA A 470 -23.27 -21.36 -16.70
C ALA A 470 -23.95 -21.77 -15.38
N GLU A 471 -23.55 -22.90 -14.80
CA GLU A 471 -24.00 -23.35 -13.47
C GLU A 471 -23.38 -22.52 -12.36
N VAL A 472 -22.07 -22.24 -12.49
CA VAL A 472 -21.26 -21.42 -11.59
C VAL A 472 -20.76 -20.18 -12.33
N ALA A 473 -20.69 -19.04 -11.65
CA ALA A 473 -20.03 -17.85 -12.14
C ALA A 473 -18.92 -17.38 -11.19
N VAL A 474 -17.83 -16.86 -11.74
CA VAL A 474 -16.64 -16.41 -11.00
C VAL A 474 -16.31 -15.00 -11.43
N GLY A 475 -16.31 -14.06 -10.49
CA GLY A 475 -15.80 -12.71 -10.66
C GLY A 475 -14.28 -12.65 -10.44
N THR A 476 -13.59 -11.97 -11.36
CA THR A 476 -12.13 -11.75 -11.37
C THR A 476 -11.77 -10.27 -11.15
N ALA A 477 -12.71 -9.51 -10.59
CA ALA A 477 -12.67 -8.06 -10.39
C ALA A 477 -13.68 -7.69 -9.28
N ALA A 478 -14.08 -6.41 -9.19
CA ALA A 478 -15.04 -5.97 -8.18
C ALA A 478 -16.34 -6.79 -8.19
N PRO A 479 -16.94 -7.09 -7.02
CA PRO A 479 -18.09 -7.99 -6.91
C PRO A 479 -19.26 -7.56 -7.79
N TRP A 480 -19.48 -6.25 -7.93
CA TRP A 480 -20.59 -5.71 -8.71
C TRP A 480 -20.53 -6.00 -10.22
N THR A 481 -19.36 -6.36 -10.75
CA THR A 481 -19.22 -6.83 -12.16
C THR A 481 -20.09 -8.07 -12.43
N MET A 482 -20.39 -8.88 -11.41
CA MET A 482 -21.14 -10.13 -11.54
C MET A 482 -22.64 -10.01 -11.29
N ARG A 483 -23.17 -8.81 -10.97
CA ARG A 483 -24.61 -8.58 -10.66
C ARG A 483 -25.59 -9.07 -11.73
N GLY A 484 -25.15 -9.15 -12.99
CA GLY A 484 -25.96 -9.62 -14.12
C GLY A 484 -26.01 -11.14 -14.33
N THR A 485 -25.31 -11.94 -13.51
CA THR A 485 -25.19 -13.39 -13.75
C THR A 485 -26.52 -14.16 -13.58
N SER A 486 -26.75 -15.13 -14.46
CA SER A 486 -27.86 -16.09 -14.35
C SER A 486 -27.48 -17.38 -13.62
N ALA A 487 -26.21 -17.53 -13.20
CA ALA A 487 -25.73 -18.70 -12.48
C ALA A 487 -26.43 -18.87 -11.12
N LYS A 488 -26.47 -20.13 -10.63
CA LYS A 488 -27.07 -20.45 -9.33
C LYS A 488 -26.10 -20.29 -8.18
N SER A 489 -24.82 -20.54 -8.44
CA SER A 489 -23.73 -20.24 -7.52
C SER A 489 -22.83 -19.20 -8.18
N ALA A 490 -22.41 -18.19 -7.41
CA ALA A 490 -21.47 -17.19 -7.87
C ALA A 490 -20.52 -16.80 -6.74
N VAL A 491 -19.24 -16.68 -7.05
CA VAL A 491 -18.17 -16.19 -6.16
C VAL A 491 -17.43 -15.03 -6.83
N THR A 492 -16.72 -14.23 -6.03
CA THR A 492 -15.68 -13.33 -6.53
C THR A 492 -14.35 -13.64 -5.86
N ALA A 493 -13.28 -13.60 -6.64
CA ALA A 493 -11.90 -13.74 -6.19
C ALA A 493 -11.13 -12.41 -6.30
N TYR A 494 -11.82 -11.31 -6.62
CA TYR A 494 -11.33 -9.93 -6.75
C TYR A 494 -10.23 -9.67 -7.82
N ASP A 495 -9.55 -10.71 -8.29
CA ASP A 495 -8.52 -10.69 -9.33
C ASP A 495 -8.54 -11.99 -10.17
N SER A 496 -7.75 -12.03 -11.24
CA SER A 496 -7.47 -13.18 -12.10
C SER A 496 -6.06 -13.76 -11.92
N ASN A 497 -5.36 -13.37 -10.85
CA ASN A 497 -4.01 -13.84 -10.56
C ASN A 497 -3.97 -15.34 -10.19
N PRO A 498 -2.77 -15.98 -10.17
CA PRO A 498 -2.65 -17.42 -9.93
C PRO A 498 -3.21 -17.90 -8.59
N TYR A 499 -3.10 -17.09 -7.53
CA TYR A 499 -3.56 -17.43 -6.18
C TYR A 499 -5.09 -17.30 -6.09
N ALA A 500 -5.64 -16.18 -6.57
CA ALA A 500 -7.09 -15.94 -6.66
C ALA A 500 -7.83 -17.06 -7.40
N LEU A 501 -7.31 -17.48 -8.56
CA LEU A 501 -7.90 -18.58 -9.33
C LEU A 501 -7.56 -19.97 -8.76
N GLY A 502 -6.51 -20.09 -7.95
CA GLY A 502 -6.21 -21.27 -7.13
C GLY A 502 -7.30 -21.51 -6.07
N ALA A 503 -7.64 -20.49 -5.29
CA ALA A 503 -8.72 -20.54 -4.31
C ALA A 503 -10.06 -20.91 -4.97
N VAL A 504 -10.38 -20.33 -6.13
CA VAL A 504 -11.56 -20.72 -6.93
C VAL A 504 -11.53 -22.20 -7.34
N ALA A 505 -10.37 -22.74 -7.70
CA ALA A 505 -10.23 -24.14 -8.10
C ALA A 505 -10.43 -25.11 -6.93
N GLU A 506 -9.84 -24.83 -5.75
CA GLU A 506 -10.05 -25.65 -4.54
C GLU A 506 -11.48 -25.54 -4.01
N TRP A 507 -12.12 -24.36 -4.12
CA TRP A 507 -13.55 -24.22 -3.82
C TRP A 507 -14.42 -25.03 -4.78
N LEU A 508 -14.18 -24.97 -6.10
CA LEU A 508 -14.89 -25.79 -7.10
C LEU A 508 -14.71 -27.30 -6.85
N LYS A 509 -13.58 -27.71 -6.28
CA LYS A 509 -13.27 -29.09 -5.91
C LYS A 509 -13.96 -29.54 -4.62
N GLY A 510 -14.37 -28.58 -3.77
CA GLY A 510 -14.98 -28.82 -2.46
C GLY A 510 -13.97 -28.92 -1.31
N ASP A 511 -12.71 -28.54 -1.56
CA ASP A 511 -11.62 -28.60 -0.57
C ASP A 511 -11.42 -27.25 0.17
N LEU A 512 -12.04 -26.16 -0.31
CA LEU A 512 -12.07 -24.84 0.32
C LEU A 512 -13.53 -24.35 0.52
N SER A 513 -13.81 -23.69 1.66
CA SER A 513 -15.03 -22.91 1.88
C SER A 513 -14.76 -21.44 1.59
N ALA A 514 -15.64 -20.78 0.84
CA ALA A 514 -15.56 -19.35 0.59
C ALA A 514 -16.07 -18.56 1.82
N THR A 515 -15.15 -18.02 2.64
CA THR A 515 -15.44 -17.34 3.91
C THR A 515 -15.32 -15.82 3.85
N GLY A 516 -14.86 -15.27 2.73
CA GLY A 516 -14.66 -13.84 2.55
C GLY A 516 -15.94 -13.05 2.73
N GLN A 517 -15.82 -11.87 3.34
CA GLN A 517 -16.90 -10.92 3.50
C GLN A 517 -17.04 -10.06 2.23
N LEU A 518 -18.22 -9.47 2.03
CA LEU A 518 -18.40 -8.42 1.02
C LEU A 518 -17.98 -7.08 1.63
N PRO A 519 -16.87 -6.45 1.20
CA PRO A 519 -16.42 -5.16 1.75
C PRO A 519 -17.23 -3.98 1.21
N VAL A 520 -18.33 -4.23 0.51
CA VAL A 520 -19.18 -3.26 -0.18
C VAL A 520 -20.63 -3.74 -0.26
N GLU A 521 -21.59 -2.83 -0.32
CA GLU A 521 -22.99 -3.18 -0.56
C GLU A 521 -23.18 -3.82 -1.95
N TYR A 522 -23.59 -5.10 -1.96
CA TYR A 522 -23.86 -5.86 -3.17
C TYR A 522 -25.36 -5.96 -3.45
N GLU A 523 -25.87 -5.08 -4.32
CA GLU A 523 -27.25 -5.17 -4.84
C GLU A 523 -27.38 -6.31 -5.87
N GLY A 524 -27.29 -7.55 -5.38
CA GLY A 524 -27.63 -8.77 -6.12
C GLY A 524 -29.15 -8.99 -6.22
N SER A 525 -29.56 -9.97 -7.04
CA SER A 525 -30.98 -10.37 -7.13
C SER A 525 -31.44 -11.30 -5.99
N ASP A 526 -30.48 -11.88 -5.26
CA ASP A 526 -30.64 -12.62 -4.01
C ASP A 526 -29.59 -12.07 -3.03
N GLU A 527 -29.86 -12.10 -1.72
CA GLU A 527 -28.88 -11.73 -0.70
C GLU A 527 -27.73 -12.76 -0.66
N ALA A 528 -26.49 -12.29 -0.57
CA ALA A 528 -25.33 -13.15 -0.38
C ALA A 528 -25.39 -13.85 0.99
N PRO A 529 -24.98 -15.13 1.10
CA PRO A 529 -24.95 -15.83 2.38
C PRO A 529 -23.88 -15.24 3.31
N ASN A 530 -24.14 -15.29 4.62
CA ASN A 530 -23.10 -15.04 5.61
C ASN A 530 -22.31 -16.34 5.84
N CYS A 531 -21.01 -16.30 5.54
CA CYS A 531 -20.10 -17.46 5.57
C CYS A 531 -19.06 -17.41 6.71
N ARG A 532 -19.33 -16.68 7.81
CA ARG A 532 -18.52 -16.68 9.04
C ARG A 532 -18.78 -17.89 9.94
#